data_AF-A0A147F8M6-F1
#
_entry.id   AF-A0A147F8M6-F1
#
_cell.length_a   1.000
_cell.length_b   1.000
_cell.length_c   1.000
_cell.angle_alpha   90.00
_cell.angle_beta   90.00
_cell.angle_gamma   90.00
#
_symmetry.space_group_name_H-M   'P 1'
#
loop_
_entity.id
_entity.type
_entity.pdbx_description
1 polymer ?
#
loop_
_entity_poly.entity_id
_entity_poly.type
_entity_poly.pdbx_seq_one_letter_code
_entity_poly.pdbx_strand_id
1 'polypeptide(L)'
;MTRTRTRSARARRRRRAALLVAVAAVVVVAAAAIAVPIVLDRFAASAPTAVSTPSSRAESPGPADSPTPTPTPTPTPTPTPTSPVAQPCPGGDTLLTIWAHPDDDIIFANPTISEAIAAGDCVRTVFVTAGDAGRGMDYTRARELGILRAYNVMRGEEGLWDETEITLDAGMRVDRLTPQGDPRVSVLFVRLPDGNITDGGFAATGYATLSKLLDGSIASLAPIDGGPALSSAQLTASLAELAEAFHPSQTLTHIPRGSAFAPGDHPDHSVVGTLVRDAIGPTADAGPGLRYFVGYPSENLPRNIEGAALDTKVEIYRVYTQQDDVIRCADRDGCLKTRKFGEWLRRSYPKTEAELQMP
;
A
#
# COMPACT_ATOMS: atom_id res chain seq x y z
N MET A 1 -46.51 -29.04 33.84
CA MET A 1 -45.18 -28.48 33.53
C MET A 1 -44.19 -29.59 33.16
N THR A 2 -44.21 -30.20 31.96
CA THR A 2 -43.20 -31.26 31.63
C THR A 2 -43.30 -31.75 30.18
N ARG A 3 -42.92 -30.92 29.20
CA ARG A 3 -42.59 -31.41 27.82
C ARG A 3 -41.68 -30.47 27.03
N THR A 4 -41.61 -29.19 27.40
CA THR A 4 -40.77 -28.18 26.73
C THR A 4 -39.31 -28.19 27.19
N ARG A 5 -39.02 -28.68 28.41
CA ARG A 5 -37.64 -28.73 28.96
C ARG A 5 -36.75 -29.82 28.34
N THR A 6 -37.31 -30.90 27.82
CA THR A 6 -36.56 -32.06 27.29
C THR A 6 -36.01 -31.85 25.88
N ARG A 7 -36.61 -30.98 25.05
CA ARG A 7 -36.08 -30.65 23.70
C ARG A 7 -34.82 -29.79 23.74
N SER A 8 -34.69 -28.91 24.74
CA SER A 8 -33.52 -28.02 24.93
C SER A 8 -32.24 -28.78 25.32
N ALA A 9 -32.36 -29.83 26.13
CA ALA A 9 -31.21 -30.64 26.58
C ALA A 9 -30.58 -31.48 25.46
N ARG A 10 -31.39 -31.96 24.50
CA ARG A 10 -30.93 -32.79 23.37
C ARG A 10 -30.17 -31.97 22.32
N ALA A 11 -30.56 -30.71 22.11
CA ALA A 11 -29.86 -29.78 21.21
C ALA A 11 -28.48 -29.34 21.75
N ARG A 12 -28.36 -29.14 23.07
CA ARG A 12 -27.08 -28.77 23.71
C ARG A 12 -26.05 -29.92 23.71
N ARG A 13 -26.48 -31.19 23.81
CA ARG A 13 -25.57 -32.35 23.69
C ARG A 13 -24.99 -32.53 22.29
N ARG A 14 -25.77 -32.25 21.23
CA ARG A 14 -25.28 -32.34 19.84
C ARG A 14 -24.22 -31.29 19.51
N ARG A 15 -24.34 -30.07 20.05
CA ARG A 15 -23.33 -29.01 19.87
C ARG A 15 -22.01 -29.30 20.59
N ARG A 16 -22.05 -29.96 21.75
CA ARG A 16 -20.82 -30.36 22.48
C ARG A 16 -20.09 -31.54 21.83
N ALA A 17 -20.80 -32.46 21.20
CA ALA A 17 -20.19 -33.56 20.45
C ALA A 17 -19.49 -33.07 19.16
N ALA A 18 -20.07 -32.09 18.46
CA ALA A 18 -19.46 -31.50 17.27
C ALA A 18 -18.17 -30.71 17.58
N LEU A 19 -18.11 -30.05 18.75
CA LEU A 19 -16.91 -29.31 19.19
C LEU A 19 -15.74 -30.24 19.55
N LEU A 20 -16.01 -31.44 20.10
CA LEU A 20 -14.98 -32.41 20.46
C LEU A 20 -14.34 -33.09 19.24
N VAL A 21 -15.08 -33.27 18.14
CA VAL A 21 -14.54 -33.82 16.89
C VAL A 21 -13.65 -32.80 16.17
N ALA A 22 -13.96 -31.51 16.25
CA ALA A 22 -13.14 -30.45 15.67
C ALA A 22 -11.79 -30.26 16.40
N VAL A 23 -11.75 -30.44 17.72
CA VAL A 23 -10.50 -30.33 18.51
C VAL A 23 -9.58 -31.53 18.29
N ALA A 24 -10.12 -32.73 18.03
CA ALA A 24 -9.30 -33.92 17.73
C ALA A 24 -8.60 -33.84 16.36
N ALA A 25 -9.17 -33.13 15.37
CA ALA A 25 -8.56 -32.95 14.06
C ALA A 25 -7.34 -31.99 14.07
N VAL A 26 -7.29 -31.04 15.02
CA VAL A 26 -6.18 -30.08 15.14
C VAL A 26 -4.95 -30.71 15.80
N VAL A 27 -5.12 -31.73 16.64
CA VAL A 27 -4.00 -32.38 17.36
C VAL A 27 -3.22 -33.37 16.48
N VAL A 28 -3.80 -33.89 15.39
CA VAL A 28 -3.13 -34.88 14.51
C VAL A 28 -2.25 -34.23 13.43
N VAL A 29 -2.43 -32.94 13.10
CA VAL A 29 -1.60 -32.26 12.09
C VAL A 29 -0.31 -31.66 12.69
N ALA A 30 -0.19 -31.61 14.01
CA ALA A 30 0.97 -31.03 14.71
C ALA A 30 2.15 -32.02 14.98
N ALA A 31 2.15 -33.23 14.41
CA ALA A 31 3.10 -34.30 14.77
C ALA A 31 3.98 -34.84 13.61
N ALA A 32 4.20 -34.08 12.53
CA ALA A 32 5.09 -34.53 11.45
C ALA A 32 5.95 -33.40 10.87
N ALA A 33 7.12 -33.15 11.48
CA ALA A 33 8.38 -32.80 10.80
C ALA A 33 9.47 -32.42 11.82
N ILE A 34 10.16 -33.42 12.40
CA ILE A 34 11.51 -33.27 12.95
C ILE A 34 12.36 -34.37 12.33
N ALA A 35 13.34 -34.02 11.50
CA ALA A 35 14.64 -34.69 11.38
C ALA A 35 15.56 -33.91 10.41
N VAL A 36 16.62 -33.35 10.98
CA VAL A 36 17.82 -32.80 10.32
C VAL A 36 18.93 -33.86 10.37
N PRO A 37 19.85 -33.93 9.39
CA PRO A 37 21.29 -33.76 9.71
C PRO A 37 21.99 -32.87 8.65
N ILE A 38 22.63 -31.75 9.03
CA ILE A 38 24.06 -31.57 9.39
C ILE A 38 25.03 -32.39 8.52
N VAL A 39 25.72 -31.72 7.60
CA VAL A 39 27.07 -32.05 7.15
C VAL A 39 27.89 -30.75 7.15
N LEU A 40 28.92 -30.71 8.00
CA LEU A 40 29.98 -29.70 7.94
C LEU A 40 30.85 -29.99 6.72
N ASP A 41 31.20 -28.94 5.97
CA ASP A 41 32.43 -28.97 5.19
C ASP A 41 33.32 -27.79 5.55
N ARG A 42 34.55 -28.11 5.95
CA ARG A 42 35.61 -27.19 6.33
C ARG A 42 36.63 -27.22 5.21
N PHE A 43 36.73 -26.14 4.45
CA PHE A 43 37.94 -25.88 3.67
C PHE A 43 38.52 -24.53 4.04
N ALA A 44 39.53 -24.60 4.90
CA ALA A 44 40.53 -23.56 5.06
C ALA A 44 41.44 -23.59 3.83
N ALA A 45 41.51 -22.48 3.09
CA ALA A 45 42.54 -22.26 2.09
C ALA A 45 43.38 -21.06 2.53
N SER A 46 44.65 -21.36 2.81
CA SER A 46 45.68 -20.47 3.34
C SER A 46 46.04 -19.35 2.37
N ALA A 47 46.15 -18.13 2.89
CA ALA A 47 46.78 -17.01 2.20
C ALA A 47 48.32 -17.16 2.24
N PRO A 48 49.06 -16.94 1.14
CA PRO A 48 50.49 -16.77 1.19
C PRO A 48 50.88 -15.30 1.43
N THR A 49 51.81 -15.16 2.35
CA THR A 49 52.46 -13.96 2.87
C THR A 49 53.19 -13.17 1.78
N ALA A 50 53.04 -11.84 1.83
CA ALA A 50 53.82 -10.90 1.04
C ALA A 50 55.31 -10.94 1.44
N VAL A 51 56.19 -11.06 0.44
CA VAL A 51 57.64 -10.85 0.58
C VAL A 51 57.98 -9.51 -0.05
N SER A 52 58.50 -8.60 0.76
CA SER A 52 59.08 -7.34 0.32
C SER A 52 60.55 -7.55 -0.07
N THR A 53 60.94 -7.06 -1.26
CA THR A 53 62.34 -7.00 -1.71
C THR A 53 62.63 -5.56 -2.16
N PRO A 54 63.78 -4.96 -1.78
CA PRO A 54 64.05 -3.55 -2.07
C PRO A 54 64.78 -3.31 -3.40
N SER A 55 64.42 -2.18 -4.01
CA SER A 55 65.24 -1.19 -4.73
C SER A 55 66.15 -1.63 -5.89
N SER A 56 65.88 -1.06 -7.08
CA SER A 56 66.93 -0.38 -7.85
C SER A 56 66.33 0.74 -8.71
N ARG A 57 66.97 1.91 -8.63
CA ARG A 57 66.70 3.11 -9.43
C ARG A 57 67.48 2.98 -10.74
N ALA A 58 66.78 3.08 -11.88
CA ALA A 58 67.40 3.21 -13.19
C ALA A 58 66.83 4.45 -13.90
N GLU A 59 67.74 5.19 -14.53
CA GLU A 59 67.57 6.52 -15.09
C GLU A 59 67.00 6.47 -16.53
N SER A 60 66.43 7.61 -16.95
CA SER A 60 65.59 7.87 -18.13
C SER A 60 66.23 7.61 -19.51
N PRO A 61 65.41 7.49 -20.58
CA PRO A 61 65.47 8.52 -21.64
C PRO A 61 64.08 9.09 -22.01
N GLY A 62 64.08 10.33 -22.51
CA GLY A 62 62.93 11.25 -22.57
C GLY A 62 61.85 10.98 -23.65
N PRO A 63 60.72 11.71 -23.59
CA PRO A 63 59.58 11.48 -24.47
C PRO A 63 59.74 12.20 -25.82
N ALA A 64 59.40 11.50 -26.90
CA ALA A 64 59.15 12.07 -28.22
C ALA A 64 57.63 12.35 -28.38
N ASP A 65 57.29 13.49 -28.94
CA ASP A 65 55.92 13.99 -29.10
C ASP A 65 55.06 13.08 -30.01
N SER A 66 53.91 12.62 -29.51
CA SER A 66 52.86 11.93 -30.28
C SER A 66 51.73 12.91 -30.64
N PRO A 67 51.17 12.87 -31.86
CA PRO A 67 50.09 13.76 -32.26
C PRO A 67 48.79 13.42 -31.52
N THR A 68 48.11 14.47 -31.03
CA THR A 68 46.85 14.39 -30.28
C THR A 68 45.71 13.84 -31.14
N PRO A 69 44.97 12.80 -30.69
CA PRO A 69 43.80 12.31 -31.41
C PRO A 69 42.63 13.31 -31.35
N THR A 70 42.00 13.56 -32.50
CA THR A 70 40.78 14.36 -32.61
C THR A 70 39.63 13.69 -31.84
N PRO A 71 38.89 14.41 -30.97
CA PRO A 71 37.81 13.81 -30.18
C PRO A 71 36.63 13.42 -31.08
N THR A 72 36.22 12.15 -31.01
CA THR A 72 34.98 11.65 -31.58
C THR A 72 33.79 12.32 -30.88
N PRO A 73 32.81 12.90 -31.60
CA PRO A 73 31.63 13.49 -30.97
C PRO A 73 30.85 12.43 -30.18
N THR A 74 30.60 12.72 -28.90
CA THR A 74 29.76 11.88 -28.03
C THR A 74 28.33 11.85 -28.61
N PRO A 75 27.73 10.68 -28.85
CA PRO A 75 26.35 10.60 -29.29
C PRO A 75 25.42 11.25 -28.25
N THR A 76 24.56 12.16 -28.71
CA THR A 76 23.49 12.74 -27.90
C THR A 76 22.55 11.63 -27.42
N PRO A 77 22.26 11.52 -26.12
CA PRO A 77 21.35 10.49 -25.62
C PRO A 77 19.94 10.69 -26.21
N THR A 78 19.36 9.62 -26.75
CA THR A 78 17.94 9.60 -27.13
C THR A 78 17.09 9.83 -25.88
N PRO A 79 16.08 10.73 -25.90
CA PRO A 79 15.22 10.92 -24.74
C PRO A 79 14.46 9.62 -24.44
N THR A 80 14.50 9.20 -23.17
CA THR A 80 13.71 8.06 -22.69
C THR A 80 12.23 8.40 -22.83
N PRO A 81 11.38 7.50 -23.38
CA PRO A 81 9.96 7.74 -23.47
C PRO A 81 9.38 7.99 -22.06
N THR A 82 8.54 9.01 -21.93
CA THR A 82 7.88 9.36 -20.67
C THR A 82 6.67 8.44 -20.46
N SER A 83 6.53 7.87 -19.26
CA SER A 83 5.37 7.04 -18.90
C SER A 83 4.05 7.79 -19.16
N PRO A 84 2.99 7.10 -19.64
CA PRO A 84 1.66 7.68 -19.84
C PRO A 84 1.05 8.34 -18.60
N VAL A 85 1.46 7.92 -17.40
CA VAL A 85 0.91 8.44 -16.14
C VAL A 85 1.63 9.69 -15.64
N ALA A 86 2.76 10.07 -16.27
CA ALA A 86 3.57 11.20 -15.83
C ALA A 86 2.74 12.48 -15.66
N GLN A 87 2.96 13.15 -14.53
CA GLN A 87 2.28 14.38 -14.17
C GLN A 87 3.28 15.29 -13.45
N PRO A 88 3.90 16.25 -14.17
CA PRO A 88 4.90 17.15 -13.58
C PRO A 88 4.37 17.83 -12.32
N CYS A 89 5.26 18.12 -11.37
CA CYS A 89 4.96 18.97 -10.23
C CYS A 89 5.58 20.36 -10.43
N PRO A 90 4.81 21.39 -10.84
CA PRO A 90 5.38 22.70 -11.18
C PRO A 90 5.87 23.51 -9.98
N GLY A 91 5.60 23.08 -8.74
CA GLY A 91 5.69 23.96 -7.57
C GLY A 91 6.26 23.33 -6.29
N GLY A 92 6.75 22.09 -6.31
CA GLY A 92 7.26 21.47 -5.08
C GLY A 92 7.66 20.00 -5.22
N ASP A 93 7.82 19.36 -4.06
CA ASP A 93 8.02 17.93 -3.94
C ASP A 93 6.73 17.17 -4.27
N THR A 94 6.86 15.88 -4.61
CA THR A 94 5.70 15.00 -4.78
C THR A 94 5.55 14.06 -3.60
N LEU A 95 4.38 14.07 -2.97
CA LEU A 95 3.88 13.03 -2.07
C LEU A 95 3.07 12.01 -2.88
N LEU A 96 3.57 10.78 -2.97
CA LEU A 96 2.80 9.65 -3.48
C LEU A 96 2.14 8.93 -2.32
N THR A 97 0.87 8.56 -2.44
CA THR A 97 0.20 7.72 -1.44
C THR A 97 -0.51 6.56 -2.13
N ILE A 98 -0.39 5.35 -1.58
CA ILE A 98 -0.90 4.12 -2.19
C ILE A 98 -1.61 3.28 -1.12
N TRP A 99 -2.92 3.12 -1.27
CA TRP A 99 -3.80 2.57 -0.27
C TRP A 99 -4.65 1.42 -0.81
N ALA A 100 -5.07 0.53 0.08
CA ALA A 100 -5.94 -0.58 -0.29
C ALA A 100 -7.34 -0.08 -0.66
N HIS A 101 -8.00 0.71 0.20
CA HIS A 101 -9.40 1.10 0.03
C HIS A 101 -9.59 2.63 0.05
N PRO A 102 -10.61 3.15 -0.65
CA PRO A 102 -11.05 4.54 -0.53
C PRO A 102 -11.56 4.86 0.89
N ASP A 103 -10.68 5.38 1.74
CA ASP A 103 -10.88 5.97 3.09
C ASP A 103 -9.64 5.78 3.97
N ASP A 104 -8.82 4.77 3.66
CA ASP A 104 -7.62 4.42 4.42
C ASP A 104 -6.67 5.62 4.62
N ASP A 105 -6.50 6.42 3.58
CA ASP A 105 -5.65 7.61 3.57
C ASP A 105 -6.13 8.68 4.56
N ILE A 106 -7.43 8.99 4.53
CA ILE A 106 -8.03 10.00 5.39
C ILE A 106 -8.21 9.51 6.83
N ILE A 107 -8.29 8.20 7.04
CA ILE A 107 -8.38 7.60 8.39
C ILE A 107 -6.98 7.45 9.01
N PHE A 108 -5.99 6.93 8.30
CA PHE A 108 -4.71 6.52 8.90
C PHE A 108 -3.57 7.51 8.66
N ALA A 109 -3.52 8.19 7.51
CA ALA A 109 -2.40 9.08 7.16
C ALA A 109 -2.68 10.57 7.36
N ASN A 110 -3.93 11.02 7.41
CA ASN A 110 -4.18 12.41 7.82
C ASN A 110 -3.80 12.64 9.30
N PRO A 111 -3.13 13.76 9.64
CA PRO A 111 -3.03 15.02 8.89
C PRO A 111 -1.87 15.14 7.88
N THR A 112 -0.98 14.16 7.74
CA THR A 112 0.22 14.26 6.86
C THR A 112 -0.12 14.65 5.41
N ILE A 113 -1.23 14.15 4.86
CA ILE A 113 -1.68 14.48 3.51
C ILE A 113 -2.18 15.93 3.42
N SER A 114 -3.01 16.36 4.39
CA SER A 114 -3.49 17.74 4.47
C SER A 114 -2.33 18.74 4.61
N GLU A 115 -1.32 18.39 5.40
CA GLU A 115 -0.11 19.21 5.59
C GLU A 115 0.69 19.37 4.28
N ALA A 116 0.86 18.30 3.50
CA ALA A 116 1.53 18.38 2.19
C ALA A 116 0.77 19.27 1.19
N ILE A 117 -0.57 19.11 1.11
CA ILE A 117 -1.40 19.97 0.24
C ILE A 117 -1.25 21.45 0.61
N ALA A 118 -1.29 21.75 1.92
CA ALA A 118 -1.15 23.10 2.46
C ALA A 118 0.26 23.68 2.28
N ALA A 119 1.29 22.83 2.26
CA ALA A 119 2.68 23.23 2.00
C ALA A 119 2.94 23.59 0.53
N GLY A 120 2.02 23.26 -0.37
CA GLY A 120 2.18 23.51 -1.80
C GLY A 120 2.62 22.28 -2.61
N ASP A 121 2.88 21.15 -1.94
CA ASP A 121 3.37 19.93 -2.57
C ASP A 121 2.36 19.34 -3.54
N CYS A 122 2.86 18.55 -4.48
CA CYS A 122 2.01 17.73 -5.31
C CYS A 122 1.61 16.46 -4.56
N VAL A 123 0.32 16.14 -4.54
CA VAL A 123 -0.19 14.90 -3.96
C VAL A 123 -0.75 14.01 -5.07
N ARG A 124 -0.25 12.79 -5.15
CA ARG A 124 -0.70 11.73 -6.08
C ARG A 124 -1.19 10.56 -5.24
N THR A 125 -2.49 10.29 -5.25
CA THR A 125 -3.08 9.25 -4.39
C THR A 125 -3.61 8.11 -5.25
N VAL A 126 -3.28 6.88 -4.89
CA VAL A 126 -3.68 5.67 -5.61
C VAL A 126 -4.47 4.76 -4.68
N PHE A 127 -5.66 4.35 -5.09
CA PHE A 127 -6.44 3.32 -4.42
C PHE A 127 -6.43 2.03 -5.26
N VAL A 128 -5.87 0.96 -4.68
CA VAL A 128 -5.62 -0.31 -5.36
C VAL A 128 -6.91 -1.11 -5.54
N THR A 129 -7.76 -1.17 -4.51
CA THR A 129 -9.06 -1.83 -4.61
C THR A 129 -10.18 -0.83 -4.81
N ALA A 130 -11.33 -1.34 -5.26
CA ALA A 130 -12.56 -0.58 -5.39
C ALA A 130 -13.26 -0.32 -4.03
N GLY A 131 -12.79 -0.95 -2.94
CA GLY A 131 -13.49 -0.96 -1.65
C GLY A 131 -14.96 -1.37 -1.79
N ASP A 132 -15.26 -2.27 -2.72
CA ASP A 132 -16.64 -2.53 -3.16
C ASP A 132 -17.43 -3.40 -2.18
N ALA A 133 -16.75 -4.08 -1.26
CA ALA A 133 -17.37 -5.01 -0.31
C ALA A 133 -18.36 -6.01 -0.96
N GLY A 134 -18.13 -6.38 -2.23
CA GLY A 134 -19.02 -7.24 -3.02
C GLY A 134 -20.32 -6.57 -3.50
N ARG A 135 -20.45 -5.25 -3.36
CA ARG A 135 -21.66 -4.46 -3.70
C ARG A 135 -21.64 -3.88 -5.11
N GLY A 136 -20.49 -3.94 -5.79
CA GLY A 136 -20.33 -3.51 -7.18
C GLY A 136 -20.22 -2.00 -7.37
N MET A 137 -20.24 -1.59 -8.65
CA MET A 137 -19.80 -0.27 -9.09
C MET A 137 -20.59 0.92 -8.53
N ASP A 138 -21.88 0.76 -8.22
CA ASP A 138 -22.66 1.88 -7.66
C ASP A 138 -22.16 2.26 -6.26
N TYR A 139 -21.82 1.26 -5.44
CA TYR A 139 -21.23 1.50 -4.11
C TYR A 139 -19.81 2.05 -4.22
N THR A 140 -19.00 1.50 -5.13
CA THR A 140 -17.65 2.01 -5.41
C THR A 140 -17.68 3.48 -5.81
N ARG A 141 -18.51 3.86 -6.79
CA ARG A 141 -18.64 5.26 -7.24
C ARG A 141 -19.06 6.21 -6.12
N ALA A 142 -19.92 5.75 -5.21
CA ALA A 142 -20.33 6.53 -4.06
C ALA A 142 -19.14 6.81 -3.10
N ARG A 143 -18.32 5.79 -2.81
CA ARG A 143 -17.09 5.94 -2.00
C ARG A 143 -16.04 6.80 -2.70
N GLU A 144 -15.83 6.62 -4.01
CA GLU A 144 -14.94 7.44 -4.82
C GLU A 144 -15.36 8.91 -4.77
N LEU A 145 -16.65 9.22 -4.97
CA LEU A 145 -17.18 10.58 -4.82
C LEU A 145 -16.98 11.14 -3.40
N GLY A 146 -17.13 10.30 -2.38
CA GLY A 146 -16.81 10.66 -0.99
C GLY A 146 -15.36 11.11 -0.83
N ILE A 147 -14.41 10.37 -1.41
CA ILE A 147 -12.98 10.71 -1.40
C ILE A 147 -12.72 12.04 -2.11
N LEU A 148 -13.27 12.25 -3.31
CA LEU A 148 -13.05 13.50 -4.05
C LEU A 148 -13.54 14.72 -3.26
N ARG A 149 -14.68 14.60 -2.59
CA ARG A 149 -15.20 15.65 -1.69
C ARG A 149 -14.35 15.84 -0.44
N ALA A 150 -13.80 14.75 0.12
CA ALA A 150 -12.86 14.84 1.23
C ALA A 150 -11.56 15.58 0.83
N TYR A 151 -11.08 15.37 -0.39
CA TYR A 151 -9.95 16.12 -0.95
C TYR A 151 -10.26 17.59 -1.20
N ASN A 152 -11.48 17.94 -1.63
CA ASN A 152 -11.94 19.34 -1.69
C ASN A 152 -11.81 20.03 -0.31
N VAL A 153 -12.22 19.33 0.77
CA VAL A 153 -12.06 19.83 2.14
C VAL A 153 -10.58 20.02 2.50
N MET A 154 -9.71 19.04 2.21
CA MET A 154 -8.27 19.15 2.49
C MET A 154 -7.60 20.33 1.77
N ARG A 155 -8.07 20.65 0.57
CA ARG A 155 -7.61 21.81 -0.21
C ARG A 155 -8.19 23.14 0.25
N GLY A 156 -9.30 23.12 1.00
CA GLY A 156 -10.07 24.32 1.31
C GLY A 156 -10.83 24.89 0.11
N GLU A 157 -11.07 24.10 -0.92
CA GLU A 157 -11.74 24.53 -2.15
C GLU A 157 -12.76 23.49 -2.61
N GLU A 158 -13.98 23.95 -2.89
CA GLU A 158 -14.99 23.14 -3.58
C GLU A 158 -14.77 23.18 -5.09
N GLY A 159 -15.05 22.08 -5.79
CA GLY A 159 -14.86 22.02 -7.22
C GLY A 159 -15.21 20.67 -7.84
N LEU A 160 -15.27 20.69 -9.17
CA LEU A 160 -15.40 19.50 -10.01
C LEU A 160 -14.03 18.89 -10.30
N TRP A 161 -14.04 17.65 -10.75
CA TRP A 161 -12.85 16.88 -11.08
C TRP A 161 -12.92 16.45 -12.55
N ASP A 162 -11.81 16.64 -13.26
CA ASP A 162 -11.62 16.14 -14.61
C ASP A 162 -11.10 14.70 -14.54
N GLU A 163 -11.75 13.80 -15.25
CA GLU A 163 -11.40 12.38 -15.30
C GLU A 163 -10.60 12.07 -16.57
N THR A 164 -9.59 11.23 -16.44
CA THR A 164 -8.80 10.70 -17.55
C THR A 164 -8.47 9.23 -17.29
N GLU A 165 -8.94 8.34 -18.17
CA GLU A 165 -8.52 6.94 -18.18
C GLU A 165 -7.10 6.84 -18.76
N ILE A 166 -6.21 6.14 -18.06
CA ILE A 166 -4.81 5.94 -18.46
C ILE A 166 -4.48 4.46 -18.33
N THR A 167 -3.83 3.90 -19.35
CA THR A 167 -3.17 2.59 -19.23
C THR A 167 -1.68 2.84 -19.12
N LEU A 168 -1.08 2.36 -18.03
CA LEU A 168 0.36 2.39 -17.79
C LEU A 168 1.08 1.44 -18.76
N ASP A 169 2.38 1.67 -18.98
CA ASP A 169 3.18 0.81 -19.86
C ASP A 169 3.26 -0.64 -19.34
N ALA A 170 3.24 -0.81 -18.02
CA ALA A 170 3.15 -2.11 -17.35
C ALA A 170 1.75 -2.78 -17.44
N GLY A 171 0.75 -2.09 -18.00
CA GLY A 171 -0.57 -2.63 -18.35
C GLY A 171 -1.68 -2.39 -17.32
N MET A 172 -1.39 -1.76 -16.18
CA MET A 172 -2.42 -1.34 -15.23
C MET A 172 -3.21 -0.16 -15.77
N ARG A 173 -4.55 -0.31 -15.82
CA ARG A 173 -5.45 0.81 -16.10
C ARG A 173 -5.80 1.53 -14.81
N VAL A 174 -5.82 2.85 -14.87
CA VAL A 174 -6.23 3.73 -13.78
C VAL A 174 -7.14 4.83 -14.32
N ASP A 175 -8.17 5.17 -13.55
CA ASP A 175 -8.92 6.41 -13.75
C ASP A 175 -8.29 7.48 -12.88
N ARG A 176 -7.64 8.47 -13.52
CA ARG A 176 -7.07 9.62 -12.84
C ARG A 176 -8.10 10.74 -12.79
N LEU A 177 -8.43 11.18 -11.59
CA LEU A 177 -9.23 12.36 -11.35
C LEU A 177 -8.31 13.49 -10.86
N THR A 178 -8.36 14.61 -11.57
CA THR A 178 -7.62 15.84 -11.24
C THR A 178 -8.63 16.95 -11.02
N PRO A 179 -8.58 17.67 -9.90
CA PRO A 179 -9.55 18.69 -9.61
C PRO A 179 -9.32 19.95 -10.48
N GLN A 180 -10.41 20.55 -10.94
CA GLN A 180 -10.35 21.73 -11.81
C GLN A 180 -9.63 22.88 -11.11
N GLY A 181 -8.67 23.48 -11.80
CA GLY A 181 -7.91 24.63 -11.30
C GLY A 181 -6.74 24.30 -10.38
N ASP A 182 -6.52 23.04 -9.96
CA ASP A 182 -5.36 22.66 -9.15
C ASP A 182 -4.73 21.33 -9.61
N PRO A 183 -3.80 21.38 -10.58
CA PRO A 183 -3.13 20.19 -11.09
C PRO A 183 -2.11 19.59 -10.11
N ARG A 184 -1.92 20.18 -8.92
CA ARG A 184 -1.04 19.64 -7.89
C ARG A 184 -1.65 18.45 -7.18
N VAL A 185 -2.94 18.19 -7.31
CA VAL A 185 -3.61 17.06 -6.67
C VAL A 185 -4.13 16.11 -7.73
N SER A 186 -3.97 14.80 -7.56
CA SER A 186 -4.74 13.81 -8.32
C SER A 186 -5.00 12.55 -7.50
N VAL A 187 -6.14 11.92 -7.78
CA VAL A 187 -6.57 10.63 -7.21
C VAL A 187 -6.72 9.63 -8.35
N LEU A 188 -6.17 8.43 -8.19
CA LEU A 188 -6.13 7.38 -9.20
C LEU A 188 -6.83 6.13 -8.64
N PHE A 189 -7.81 5.60 -9.37
CA PHE A 189 -8.54 4.39 -8.99
C PHE A 189 -8.17 3.22 -9.90
N VAL A 190 -7.69 2.13 -9.30
CA VAL A 190 -7.38 0.86 -10.02
C VAL A 190 -8.57 -0.09 -10.02
N ARG A 191 -9.39 -0.03 -8.95
CA ARG A 191 -10.65 -0.78 -8.79
C ARG A 191 -10.53 -2.32 -8.82
N LEU A 192 -9.42 -2.87 -8.29
CA LEU A 192 -9.36 -4.32 -8.04
C LEU A 192 -10.40 -4.73 -6.97
N PRO A 193 -10.86 -5.99 -6.96
CA PRO A 193 -11.82 -6.47 -5.95
C PRO A 193 -11.33 -6.31 -4.51
N ASP A 194 -12.24 -5.90 -3.62
CA ASP A 194 -12.05 -5.95 -2.16
C ASP A 194 -11.97 -7.42 -1.68
N GLY A 195 -10.96 -7.72 -0.86
CA GLY A 195 -10.64 -9.05 -0.36
C GLY A 195 -11.47 -9.52 0.84
N ASN A 196 -12.34 -8.67 1.39
CA ASN A 196 -13.09 -8.87 2.64
C ASN A 196 -12.17 -8.95 3.89
N ILE A 197 -12.72 -8.62 5.06
CA ILE A 197 -11.99 -8.61 6.34
C ILE A 197 -11.48 -10.00 6.76
N THR A 198 -11.95 -11.07 6.10
CA THR A 198 -11.51 -12.46 6.33
C THR A 198 -10.60 -13.00 5.23
N ASP A 199 -10.20 -12.18 4.26
CA ASP A 199 -9.47 -12.59 3.04
C ASP A 199 -10.22 -13.64 2.19
N GLY A 200 -11.54 -13.72 2.37
CA GLY A 200 -12.39 -14.67 1.67
C GLY A 200 -12.82 -14.19 0.28
N GLY A 201 -12.72 -12.89 0.02
CA GLY A 201 -13.37 -12.21 -1.09
C GLY A 201 -14.89 -12.25 -0.99
N PHE A 202 -15.56 -11.92 -2.10
CA PHE A 202 -17.01 -11.92 -2.22
C PHE A 202 -17.46 -12.80 -3.39
N ALA A 203 -18.67 -13.36 -3.30
CA ALA A 203 -19.23 -14.18 -4.37
C ALA A 203 -19.34 -13.40 -5.70
N ALA A 204 -19.66 -12.11 -5.64
CA ALA A 204 -19.77 -11.23 -6.80
C ALA A 204 -18.45 -11.06 -7.57
N THR A 205 -17.31 -11.22 -6.88
CA THR A 205 -15.96 -11.08 -7.44
C THR A 205 -15.26 -12.44 -7.57
N GLY A 206 -16.02 -13.54 -7.50
CA GLY A 206 -15.49 -14.90 -7.63
C GLY A 206 -14.57 -15.32 -6.48
N TYR A 207 -14.69 -14.67 -5.32
CA TYR A 207 -13.82 -14.86 -4.15
C TYR A 207 -12.34 -14.55 -4.47
N ALA A 208 -12.06 -13.76 -5.50
CA ALA A 208 -10.70 -13.32 -5.80
C ALA A 208 -10.25 -12.24 -4.79
N THR A 209 -9.00 -12.30 -4.34
CA THR A 209 -8.43 -11.36 -3.38
C THR A 209 -7.01 -10.99 -3.78
N LEU A 210 -6.52 -9.83 -3.31
CA LEU A 210 -5.12 -9.44 -3.50
C LEU A 210 -4.16 -10.45 -2.86
N SER A 211 -4.54 -11.03 -1.72
CA SER A 211 -3.74 -12.08 -1.07
C SER A 211 -3.53 -13.29 -1.98
N LYS A 212 -4.60 -13.80 -2.61
CA LYS A 212 -4.50 -14.94 -3.53
C LYS A 212 -3.65 -14.63 -4.75
N LEU A 213 -3.69 -13.38 -5.24
CA LEU A 213 -2.83 -12.93 -6.33
C LEU A 213 -1.35 -12.90 -5.90
N LEU A 214 -1.06 -12.27 -4.76
CA LEU A 214 0.29 -12.14 -4.23
C LEU A 214 0.90 -13.52 -3.91
N ASP A 215 0.12 -14.43 -3.35
CA ASP A 215 0.54 -15.79 -2.99
C ASP A 215 0.57 -16.75 -4.20
N GLY A 216 0.21 -16.28 -5.40
CA GLY A 216 0.20 -17.08 -6.63
C GLY A 216 -0.92 -18.12 -6.71
N SER A 217 -1.91 -18.05 -5.82
CA SER A 217 -3.09 -18.94 -5.84
C SER A 217 -4.04 -18.64 -7.00
N ILE A 218 -4.02 -17.41 -7.52
CA ILE A 218 -4.65 -17.03 -8.79
C ILE A 218 -3.61 -16.37 -9.69
N ALA A 219 -3.70 -16.59 -11.00
CA ALA A 219 -2.73 -16.06 -11.95
C ALA A 219 -2.92 -14.56 -12.23
N SER A 220 -4.16 -14.09 -12.17
CA SER A 220 -4.50 -12.69 -12.40
C SER A 220 -5.76 -12.28 -11.63
N LEU A 221 -5.92 -10.98 -11.44
CA LEU A 221 -7.06 -10.34 -10.79
C LEU A 221 -7.59 -9.23 -11.70
N ALA A 222 -8.89 -9.27 -12.02
CA ALA A 222 -9.53 -8.30 -12.89
C ALA A 222 -10.22 -7.19 -12.09
N PRO A 223 -10.04 -5.91 -12.45
CA PRO A 223 -10.84 -4.81 -11.93
C PRO A 223 -12.34 -5.02 -12.13
N ILE A 224 -13.16 -4.53 -11.20
CA ILE A 224 -14.62 -4.73 -11.21
C ILE A 224 -15.36 -3.84 -12.24
N ASP A 225 -14.64 -2.93 -12.88
CA ASP A 225 -15.13 -2.00 -13.90
C ASP A 225 -14.80 -2.47 -15.34
N GLY A 226 -14.37 -3.73 -15.49
CA GLY A 226 -14.05 -4.32 -16.80
C GLY A 226 -12.66 -3.99 -17.32
N GLY A 227 -11.75 -3.52 -16.47
CA GLY A 227 -10.35 -3.29 -16.82
C GLY A 227 -9.57 -4.57 -17.13
N PRO A 228 -8.37 -4.42 -17.72
CA PRO A 228 -7.50 -5.55 -18.01
C PRO A 228 -7.12 -6.27 -16.70
N ALA A 229 -7.13 -7.61 -16.73
CA ALA A 229 -6.69 -8.40 -15.58
C ALA A 229 -5.18 -8.26 -15.36
N LEU A 230 -4.78 -8.13 -14.10
CA LEU A 230 -3.39 -7.94 -13.69
C LEU A 230 -2.85 -9.18 -13.02
N SER A 231 -1.69 -9.65 -13.48
CA SER A 231 -0.85 -10.56 -12.70
C SER A 231 -0.16 -9.80 -11.55
N SER A 232 0.35 -10.55 -10.56
CA SER A 232 1.17 -9.97 -9.48
C SER A 232 2.36 -9.18 -10.03
N ALA A 233 3.05 -9.70 -11.06
CA ALA A 233 4.17 -9.04 -11.70
C ALA A 233 3.78 -7.72 -12.38
N GLN A 234 2.65 -7.67 -13.09
CA GLN A 234 2.17 -6.43 -13.72
C GLN A 234 1.76 -5.39 -12.68
N LEU A 235 1.12 -5.81 -11.59
CA LEU A 235 0.75 -4.91 -10.50
C LEU A 235 2.01 -4.30 -9.86
N THR A 236 2.99 -5.11 -9.49
CA THR A 236 4.27 -4.64 -8.93
C THR A 236 5.01 -3.71 -9.89
N ALA A 237 5.10 -4.08 -11.18
CA ALA A 237 5.75 -3.24 -12.19
C ALA A 237 5.03 -1.89 -12.38
N SER A 238 3.70 -1.88 -12.33
CA SER A 238 2.91 -0.66 -12.46
C SER A 238 3.08 0.28 -11.25
N LEU A 239 3.21 -0.28 -10.04
CA LEU A 239 3.51 0.50 -8.83
C LEU A 239 4.91 1.13 -8.89
N ALA A 240 5.89 0.39 -9.43
CA ALA A 240 7.23 0.93 -9.69
C ALA A 240 7.19 2.05 -10.75
N GLU A 241 6.44 1.84 -11.84
CA GLU A 241 6.25 2.86 -12.90
C GLU A 241 5.61 4.14 -12.34
N LEU A 242 4.62 4.05 -11.45
CA LEU A 242 4.04 5.23 -10.78
C LEU A 242 5.11 6.01 -9.99
N ALA A 243 5.95 5.31 -9.23
CA ALA A 243 7.01 5.95 -8.46
C ALA A 243 8.08 6.59 -9.37
N GLU A 244 8.44 5.92 -10.46
CA GLU A 244 9.36 6.46 -11.46
C GLU A 244 8.77 7.69 -12.16
N ALA A 245 7.50 7.63 -12.58
CA ALA A 245 6.85 8.72 -13.31
C ALA A 245 6.59 9.97 -12.45
N PHE A 246 6.40 9.79 -11.14
CA PHE A 246 6.09 10.88 -10.22
C PHE A 246 7.28 11.41 -9.42
N HIS A 247 8.39 10.66 -9.36
CA HIS A 247 9.58 10.97 -8.57
C HIS A 247 9.26 11.48 -7.15
N PRO A 248 8.55 10.70 -6.31
CA PRO A 248 8.11 11.17 -5.01
C PRO A 248 9.28 11.33 -4.02
N SER A 249 9.26 12.42 -3.25
CA SER A 249 10.17 12.59 -2.10
C SER A 249 9.72 11.76 -0.90
N GLN A 250 8.41 11.48 -0.81
CA GLN A 250 7.81 10.59 0.17
C GLN A 250 6.73 9.72 -0.45
N THR A 251 6.66 8.47 0.01
CA THR A 251 5.59 7.54 -0.35
C THR A 251 4.91 7.01 0.91
N LEU A 252 3.59 7.17 1.02
CA LEU A 252 2.79 6.67 2.16
C LEU A 252 2.01 5.42 1.75
N THR A 253 2.02 4.39 2.58
CA THR A 253 1.26 3.16 2.33
C THR A 253 0.94 2.43 3.64
N HIS A 254 0.34 1.25 3.54
CA HIS A 254 -0.03 0.37 4.66
C HIS A 254 1.16 -0.40 5.24
N ILE A 255 1.05 -0.89 6.48
CA ILE A 255 2.03 -1.83 7.06
C ILE A 255 2.08 -3.13 6.24
N PRO A 256 3.26 -3.60 5.77
CA PRO A 256 3.38 -4.84 4.99
C PRO A 256 3.18 -6.10 5.84
N ARG A 257 2.86 -7.21 5.17
CA ARG A 257 2.84 -8.55 5.78
C ARG A 257 4.16 -8.89 6.47
N GLY A 258 4.09 -9.60 7.58
CA GLY A 258 5.25 -10.04 8.36
C GLY A 258 5.70 -9.03 9.43
N SER A 259 5.35 -7.75 9.30
CA SER A 259 5.59 -6.75 10.34
C SER A 259 4.86 -7.11 11.64
N ALA A 260 5.48 -6.81 12.79
CA ALA A 260 4.84 -6.93 14.10
C ALA A 260 3.55 -6.09 14.25
N PHE A 261 3.35 -5.09 13.38
CA PHE A 261 2.16 -4.22 13.38
C PHE A 261 1.04 -4.68 12.46
N ALA A 262 1.25 -5.72 11.64
CA ALA A 262 0.25 -6.25 10.70
C ALA A 262 -0.87 -7.11 11.34
N PRO A 263 -0.63 -7.90 12.42
CA PRO A 263 -1.66 -8.78 12.97
C PRO A 263 -2.93 -8.04 13.42
N GLY A 264 -4.09 -8.50 12.93
CA GLY A 264 -5.39 -7.91 13.26
C GLY A 264 -5.81 -6.75 12.35
N ASP A 265 -4.99 -6.39 11.36
CA ASP A 265 -5.36 -5.44 10.31
C ASP A 265 -6.17 -6.08 9.18
N HIS A 266 -6.66 -5.26 8.24
CA HIS A 266 -7.31 -5.76 7.03
C HIS A 266 -6.29 -6.53 6.16
N PRO A 267 -6.63 -7.71 5.61
CA PRO A 267 -5.72 -8.48 4.75
C PRO A 267 -5.18 -7.66 3.58
N ASP A 268 -6.04 -6.92 2.87
CA ASP A 268 -5.62 -6.08 1.75
C ASP A 268 -4.64 -4.97 2.15
N HIS A 269 -4.72 -4.43 3.37
CA HIS A 269 -3.73 -3.44 3.84
C HIS A 269 -2.33 -4.04 3.81
N SER A 270 -2.19 -5.22 4.40
CA SER A 270 -0.90 -5.90 4.47
C SER A 270 -0.36 -6.30 3.11
N VAL A 271 -1.24 -6.70 2.17
CA VAL A 271 -0.84 -7.03 0.79
C VAL A 271 -0.37 -5.79 0.05
N VAL A 272 -1.12 -4.68 0.10
CA VAL A 272 -0.74 -3.43 -0.56
C VAL A 272 0.56 -2.90 0.02
N GLY A 273 0.72 -2.91 1.35
CA GLY A 273 1.99 -2.54 2.00
C GLY A 273 3.17 -3.37 1.50
N THR A 274 2.99 -4.69 1.34
CA THR A 274 4.02 -5.58 0.78
C THR A 274 4.33 -5.25 -0.67
N LEU A 275 3.31 -5.11 -1.53
CA LEU A 275 3.50 -4.79 -2.95
C LEU A 275 4.25 -3.46 -3.15
N VAL A 276 3.87 -2.43 -2.38
CA VAL A 276 4.52 -1.11 -2.44
C VAL A 276 5.95 -1.17 -1.93
N ARG A 277 6.19 -1.85 -0.80
CA ARG A 277 7.53 -2.07 -0.26
C ARG A 277 8.45 -2.77 -1.27
N ASP A 278 7.95 -3.83 -1.92
CA ASP A 278 8.75 -4.62 -2.85
C ASP A 278 8.99 -3.87 -4.18
N ALA A 279 8.01 -3.07 -4.64
CA ALA A 279 8.11 -2.30 -5.87
C ALA A 279 8.98 -1.03 -5.75
N ILE A 280 8.86 -0.31 -4.63
CA ILE A 280 9.44 1.04 -4.46
C ILE A 280 10.64 1.02 -3.50
N GLY A 281 10.64 0.14 -2.50
CA GLY A 281 11.68 0.07 -1.46
C GLY A 281 13.11 -0.11 -1.99
N PRO A 282 13.34 -0.95 -3.02
CA PRO A 282 14.67 -1.10 -3.62
C PRO A 282 15.19 0.13 -4.38
N THR A 283 14.33 1.10 -4.70
CA THR A 283 14.67 2.27 -5.52
C THR A 283 15.40 3.31 -4.67
N ALA A 284 16.64 3.67 -5.02
CA ALA A 284 17.49 4.53 -4.19
C ALA A 284 16.89 5.91 -3.88
N ASP A 285 16.18 6.51 -4.84
CA ASP A 285 15.63 7.86 -4.70
C ASP A 285 14.28 7.89 -3.97
N ALA A 286 13.46 6.85 -4.11
CA ALA A 286 12.10 6.79 -3.55
C ALA A 286 12.00 5.96 -2.26
N GLY A 287 12.79 4.89 -2.14
CA GLY A 287 12.78 3.95 -1.03
C GLY A 287 12.99 4.60 0.35
N PRO A 288 13.98 5.50 0.54
CA PRO A 288 14.16 6.20 1.81
C PRO A 288 12.95 7.05 2.27
N GLY A 289 12.11 7.47 1.32
CA GLY A 289 10.90 8.24 1.55
C GLY A 289 9.67 7.40 1.95
N LEU A 290 9.76 6.07 1.96
CA LEU A 290 8.64 5.20 2.31
C LEU A 290 8.25 5.32 3.80
N ARG A 291 6.96 5.49 4.05
CA ARG A 291 6.33 5.48 5.37
C ARG A 291 5.11 4.57 5.37
N TYR A 292 5.06 3.69 6.36
CA TYR A 292 4.03 2.66 6.50
C TYR A 292 3.11 2.99 7.68
N PHE A 293 1.82 3.15 7.45
CA PHE A 293 0.86 3.56 8.48
C PHE A 293 0.17 2.36 9.10
N VAL A 294 0.17 2.31 10.43
CA VAL A 294 -0.56 1.29 11.19
C VAL A 294 -2.07 1.48 10.99
N GLY A 295 -2.74 0.48 10.42
CA GLY A 295 -4.18 0.47 10.13
C GLY A 295 -5.03 0.18 11.37
N TYR A 296 -5.88 -0.85 11.31
CA TYR A 296 -6.82 -1.17 12.41
C TYR A 296 -6.16 -1.35 13.78
N PRO A 297 -4.97 -1.99 13.90
CA PRO A 297 -4.30 -2.15 15.19
C PRO A 297 -3.95 -0.84 15.89
N SER A 298 -3.97 0.30 15.18
CA SER A 298 -3.77 1.61 15.78
C SER A 298 -4.74 1.88 16.94
N GLU A 299 -5.94 1.31 16.95
CA GLU A 299 -6.90 1.49 18.06
C GLU A 299 -6.35 1.09 19.44
N ASN A 300 -5.32 0.23 19.46
CA ASN A 300 -4.67 -0.25 20.68
C ASN A 300 -3.48 0.62 21.13
N LEU A 301 -3.10 1.62 20.33
CA LEU A 301 -2.06 2.58 20.66
C LEU A 301 -2.66 3.78 21.42
N PRO A 302 -1.84 4.62 22.09
CA PRO A 302 -2.32 5.89 22.63
C PRO A 302 -3.00 6.77 21.57
N ARG A 303 -3.80 7.74 21.98
CA ARG A 303 -4.28 8.78 21.06
C ARG A 303 -3.14 9.78 20.83
N ASN A 304 -2.98 10.25 19.59
CA ASN A 304 -1.96 11.24 19.26
C ASN A 304 -2.46 12.35 18.32
N ILE A 305 -3.73 12.32 17.90
CA ILE A 305 -4.37 13.39 17.13
C ILE A 305 -5.48 14.02 17.99
N GLU A 306 -5.31 15.30 18.31
CA GLU A 306 -6.18 16.07 19.20
C GLU A 306 -6.38 17.52 18.69
N GLY A 307 -7.26 18.27 19.34
CA GLY A 307 -7.49 19.69 19.04
C GLY A 307 -7.88 19.94 17.57
N ALA A 308 -7.37 21.04 17.01
CA ALA A 308 -7.69 21.46 15.65
C ALA A 308 -7.35 20.41 14.58
N ALA A 309 -6.25 19.67 14.74
CA ALA A 309 -5.88 18.60 13.80
C ALA A 309 -6.93 17.49 13.79
N LEU A 310 -7.46 17.11 14.96
CA LEU A 310 -8.55 16.15 15.07
C LEU A 310 -9.84 16.72 14.46
N ASP A 311 -10.16 17.98 14.71
CA ASP A 311 -11.38 18.61 14.21
C ASP A 311 -11.40 18.63 12.67
N THR A 312 -10.28 19.03 12.04
CA THR A 312 -10.12 18.98 10.58
C THR A 312 -10.22 17.55 10.06
N LYS A 313 -9.52 16.59 10.68
CA LYS A 313 -9.56 15.18 10.27
C LYS A 313 -10.97 14.58 10.36
N VAL A 314 -11.71 14.91 11.41
CA VAL A 314 -13.10 14.48 11.57
C VAL A 314 -14.00 15.13 10.52
N GLU A 315 -13.79 16.39 10.16
CA GLU A 315 -14.58 17.06 9.12
C GLU A 315 -14.36 16.43 7.74
N ILE A 316 -13.10 16.17 7.36
CA ILE A 316 -12.75 15.45 6.14
C ILE A 316 -13.47 14.09 6.08
N TYR A 317 -13.40 13.32 7.16
CA TYR A 317 -14.08 12.03 7.26
C TYR A 317 -15.61 12.17 7.23
N ARG A 318 -16.18 13.15 7.92
CA ARG A 318 -17.63 13.41 7.92
C ARG A 318 -18.13 13.67 6.51
N VAL A 319 -17.43 14.48 5.73
CA VAL A 319 -17.77 14.76 4.32
C VAL A 319 -17.71 13.51 3.46
N TYR A 320 -16.65 12.70 3.61
CA TYR A 320 -16.54 11.39 2.96
C TYR A 320 -17.79 10.52 3.24
N THR A 321 -18.13 10.36 4.52
CA THR A 321 -19.24 9.47 4.93
C THR A 321 -20.61 9.95 4.46
N GLN A 322 -20.78 11.19 3.97
CA GLN A 322 -22.06 11.60 3.39
C GLN A 322 -22.40 10.80 2.11
N GLN A 323 -21.40 10.25 1.42
CA GLN A 323 -21.59 9.45 0.21
C GLN A 323 -21.55 7.94 0.46
N ASP A 324 -21.17 7.49 1.66
CA ASP A 324 -21.13 6.08 2.02
C ASP A 324 -22.45 5.66 2.68
N ASP A 325 -23.12 4.65 2.13
CA ASP A 325 -24.39 4.14 2.68
C ASP A 325 -24.22 3.14 3.83
N VAL A 326 -23.01 2.66 4.09
CA VAL A 326 -22.66 1.73 5.18
C VAL A 326 -22.22 2.50 6.41
N ILE A 327 -21.40 3.55 6.24
CA ILE A 327 -20.89 4.35 7.34
C ILE A 327 -21.30 5.80 7.17
N ARG A 328 -22.06 6.34 8.13
CA ARG A 328 -22.53 7.73 8.15
C ARG A 328 -22.40 8.34 9.52
N CYS A 329 -21.95 9.59 9.57
CA CYS A 329 -22.08 10.44 10.74
C CYS A 329 -22.59 11.83 10.34
N ALA A 330 -23.50 12.39 11.14
CA ALA A 330 -24.13 13.68 10.84
C ALA A 330 -23.25 14.86 11.25
N ASP A 331 -22.54 14.72 12.36
CA ASP A 331 -21.71 15.75 12.96
C ASP A 331 -20.44 15.13 13.58
N ARG A 332 -19.56 16.02 14.06
CA ARG A 332 -18.29 15.66 14.70
C ARG A 332 -18.45 14.62 15.82
N ASP A 333 -19.40 14.83 16.72
CA ASP A 333 -19.61 13.95 17.86
C ASP A 333 -20.15 12.59 17.42
N GLY A 334 -21.00 12.56 16.39
CA GLY A 334 -21.44 11.36 15.72
C GLY A 334 -20.27 10.57 15.15
N CYS A 335 -19.37 11.21 14.41
CA CYS A 335 -18.21 10.53 13.81
C CYS A 335 -17.28 9.94 14.88
N LEU A 336 -17.06 10.67 15.98
CA LEU A 336 -16.22 10.22 17.08
C LEU A 336 -16.86 9.12 17.94
N LYS A 337 -18.19 8.93 17.86
CA LYS A 337 -18.93 7.83 18.49
C LYS A 337 -19.06 6.61 17.58
N THR A 338 -18.75 6.73 16.28
CA THR A 338 -18.74 5.59 15.36
C THR A 338 -17.75 4.55 15.86
N ARG A 339 -18.24 3.33 16.07
CA ARG A 339 -17.45 2.23 16.62
C ARG A 339 -16.20 2.00 15.76
N LYS A 340 -15.04 1.89 16.42
CA LYS A 340 -13.69 1.81 15.82
C LYS A 340 -13.23 3.07 15.09
N PHE A 341 -14.01 3.56 14.11
CA PHE A 341 -13.66 4.74 13.33
C PHE A 341 -13.36 5.97 14.20
N GLY A 342 -14.16 6.22 15.24
CA GLY A 342 -13.89 7.32 16.18
C GLY A 342 -12.57 7.20 16.93
N GLU A 343 -12.05 5.98 17.14
CA GLU A 343 -10.72 5.76 17.73
C GLU A 343 -9.61 5.86 16.69
N TRP A 344 -9.82 5.36 15.47
CA TRP A 344 -8.84 5.49 14.38
C TRP A 344 -8.62 6.96 13.98
N LEU A 345 -9.68 7.77 13.93
CA LEU A 345 -9.56 9.21 13.62
C LEU A 345 -8.69 9.97 14.63
N ARG A 346 -8.56 9.47 15.86
CA ARG A 346 -7.73 10.07 16.93
C ARG A 346 -6.27 9.63 16.86
N ARG A 347 -5.89 8.91 15.81
CA ARG A 347 -4.59 8.27 15.68
C ARG A 347 -4.02 8.39 14.29
N SER A 348 -2.70 8.48 14.22
CA SER A 348 -1.92 8.30 13.00
C SER A 348 -0.53 7.85 13.39
N TYR A 349 -0.08 6.71 12.87
CA TYR A 349 1.14 6.06 13.32
C TYR A 349 1.98 5.63 12.11
N PRO A 350 2.81 6.52 11.55
CA PRO A 350 3.77 6.14 10.53
C PRO A 350 4.90 5.29 11.13
N LYS A 351 5.46 4.42 10.29
CA LYS A 351 6.67 3.63 10.51
C LYS A 351 7.62 3.82 9.35
N THR A 352 8.90 3.96 9.64
CA THR A 352 9.97 3.79 8.67
C THR A 352 10.22 2.30 8.42
N GLU A 353 10.98 1.99 7.36
CA GLU A 353 11.43 0.62 7.07
C GLU A 353 12.11 -0.04 8.29
N ALA A 354 12.97 0.70 9.00
CA ALA A 354 13.68 0.20 10.18
C ALA A 354 12.76 -0.07 11.39
N GLU A 355 11.61 0.58 11.45
CA GLU A 355 10.65 0.44 12.54
C GLU A 355 9.62 -0.67 12.30
N LEU A 356 9.58 -1.29 11.12
CA LEU A 356 8.59 -2.31 10.77
C LEU A 356 8.64 -3.56 11.65
N GLN A 357 9.77 -3.83 12.33
CA GLN A 357 9.95 -5.04 13.13
C GLN A 357 9.60 -6.29 12.32
N MET A 358 10.25 -6.42 11.16
CA MET A 358 10.20 -7.60 10.32
C MET A 358 10.91 -8.77 11.03
N PRO A 359 10.51 -10.03 10.77
CA PRO A 359 11.12 -11.21 11.39
C PRO A 359 12.59 -11.43 11.02
#